data_AF-A0A957G9C5-F1
#
_entry.id   AF-A0A957G9C5-F1
#
_cell.length_a   1.000
_cell.length_b   1.000
_cell.length_c   1.000
_cell.angle_alpha   90.00
_cell.angle_beta   90.00
_cell.angle_gamma   90.00
#
_symmetry.space_group_name_H-M   'P 1'
#
loop_
_entity.id
_entity.type
_entity.pdbx_description
1 polymer ?
#
loop_
_entity_poly.entity_id
_entity_poly.type
_entity_poly.pdbx_seq_one_letter_code
_entity_poly.pdbx_strand_id
1 'polypeptide(L)'
;PHAGWVALAILLGALTVGSSVALLATSAYLISAAARQPSIADLGVTIVGVRFFGLSRGVFRYLERLAAHNTTFRVLARIRVWFYQ
;
A
#
# COMPACT_ATOMS: atom_id res chain seq x y z
N PRO A 1 -13.76 7.16 19.91
CA PRO A 1 -14.11 5.98 19.08
C PRO A 1 -13.58 5.97 17.62
N HIS A 2 -13.09 7.08 17.04
CA HIS A 2 -12.55 7.10 15.66
C HIS A 2 -11.03 6.86 15.56
N ALA A 3 -10.32 6.98 16.68
CA ALA A 3 -8.85 6.90 16.72
C ALA A 3 -8.30 5.56 16.18
N GLY A 4 -8.99 4.44 16.42
CA GLY A 4 -8.55 3.13 15.91
C GLY A 4 -8.60 3.04 14.38
N TRP A 5 -9.65 3.58 13.75
CA TRP A 5 -9.77 3.61 12.29
C TRP A 5 -8.77 4.56 11.64
N VAL A 6 -8.50 5.69 12.28
CA VAL A 6 -7.47 6.64 11.84
C VAL A 6 -6.08 6.02 11.96
N ALA A 7 -5.75 5.37 13.09
CA ALA A 7 -4.48 4.68 13.27
C ALA A 7 -4.29 3.55 12.24
N LEU A 8 -5.35 2.78 11.96
CA LEU A 8 -5.32 1.75 10.92
C LEU A 8 -5.09 2.35 9.53
N ALA A 9 -5.76 3.46 9.19
CA ALA A 9 -5.54 4.14 7.91
C ALA A 9 -4.09 4.64 7.76
N ILE A 10 -3.51 5.23 8.81
CA ILE A 10 -2.12 5.68 8.83
C ILE A 10 -1.16 4.49 8.64
N LEU A 11 -1.39 3.38 9.34
CA LEU A 11 -0.57 2.18 9.23
C LEU A 11 -0.64 1.59 7.81
N LEU A 12 -1.82 1.51 7.21
CA LEU A 12 -2.01 1.04 5.84
C LEU A 12 -1.38 1.98 4.80
N GLY A 13 -1.45 3.29 5.03
CA GLY A 13 -0.74 4.29 4.23
C GLY A 13 0.78 4.10 4.29
N ALA A 14 1.33 3.90 5.50
CA ALA A 14 2.76 3.62 5.69
C ALA A 14 3.18 2.32 4.98
N LEU A 15 2.39 1.25 5.08
CA LEU A 15 2.64 -0.01 4.37
C LEU A 15 2.57 0.14 2.84
N THR A 16 1.68 1.00 2.34
CA THR A 16 1.59 1.33 0.91
C THR A 16 2.86 2.00 0.42
N VAL A 17 3.38 2.99 1.17
CA VAL A 17 4.64 3.66 0.86
C VAL A 17 5.81 2.69 0.95
N GLY A 18 5.91 1.91 2.03
CA GLY A 18 6.95 0.90 2.21
C GLY A 18 6.98 -0.12 1.07
N SER A 19 5.82 -0.62 0.64
CA SER A 19 5.71 -1.53 -0.51
C SER A 19 6.12 -0.85 -1.82
N SER A 20 5.83 0.44 -1.98
CA SER A 20 6.25 1.21 -3.16
C SER A 20 7.77 1.37 -3.21
N VAL A 21 8.42 1.65 -2.09
CA VAL A 21 9.88 1.76 -1.99
C VAL A 21 10.53 0.39 -2.24
N ALA A 22 10.00 -0.68 -1.64
CA ALA A 22 10.50 -2.04 -1.85
C ALA A 22 10.35 -2.48 -3.32
N LEU A 23 9.24 -2.11 -3.98
CA LEU A 23 9.04 -2.35 -5.41
C LEU A 23 10.12 -1.64 -6.25
N LEU A 24 10.41 -0.37 -5.95
CA LEU A 24 11.46 0.39 -6.65
C LEU A 24 12.84 -0.22 -6.45
N ALA A 25 13.19 -0.56 -5.20
CA ALA A 25 14.48 -1.16 -4.86
C ALA A 25 14.67 -2.53 -5.53
N THR A 26 13.66 -3.41 -5.47
CA THR A 26 13.73 -4.73 -6.11
C THR A 26 13.75 -4.65 -7.63
N SER A 27 13.02 -3.70 -8.22
CA SER A 27 13.05 -3.45 -9.67
C SER A 27 14.44 -2.96 -10.10
N ALA A 28 15.04 -2.02 -9.37
CA ALA A 28 16.37 -1.52 -9.66
C ALA A 28 17.44 -2.62 -9.56
N TYR A 29 17.35 -3.47 -8.54
CA TYR A 29 18.22 -4.65 -8.42
C TYR A 29 18.00 -5.65 -9.56
N LEU A 30 16.76 -5.93 -9.95
CA LEU A 30 16.46 -6.84 -11.05
C LEU A 30 17.08 -6.35 -12.36
N ILE A 31 16.95 -5.05 -12.66
CA ILE A 31 17.49 -4.44 -13.88
C ILE A 31 19.03 -4.53 -13.89
N SER A 32 19.69 -4.18 -12.79
CA SER A 32 21.15 -4.24 -12.71
C SER A 32 21.68 -5.68 -12.76
N ALA A 33 20.97 -6.62 -12.14
CA ALA A 33 21.31 -8.04 -12.19
C ALA A 33 21.12 -8.61 -13.60
N ALA A 34 20.02 -8.27 -14.28
CA ALA A 34 19.72 -8.72 -15.64
C ALA A 34 20.72 -8.19 -16.69
N ALA A 35 21.32 -7.02 -16.46
CA ALA A 35 22.34 -6.46 -17.35
C ALA A 35 23.59 -7.35 -17.49
N ARG A 36 23.87 -8.21 -16.50
CA ARG A 36 24.94 -9.21 -16.56
C ARG A 36 24.60 -10.44 -17.40
N GLN A 37 23.39 -10.49 -17.98
CA GLN A 37 22.86 -11.59 -18.77
C GLN A 37 22.95 -12.98 -18.08
N PRO A 38 22.58 -13.11 -16.79
CA PRO A 38 22.48 -14.43 -16.16
C PRO A 38 21.28 -15.22 -16.70
N SER A 39 21.21 -16.51 -16.37
CA SER A 39 20.02 -17.31 -16.64
C SER A 39 18.80 -16.75 -15.89
N ILE A 40 17.61 -16.83 -16.48
CA ILE A 40 16.36 -16.36 -15.87
C ILE A 40 16.07 -17.08 -14.54
N ALA A 41 16.53 -18.33 -14.41
CA ALA A 41 16.38 -19.11 -13.17
C ALA A 41 16.99 -18.39 -11.95
N ASP A 42 18.13 -17.71 -12.13
CA ASP A 42 18.83 -16.99 -11.06
C ASP A 42 18.09 -15.71 -10.63
N LEU A 43 17.28 -15.13 -11.53
CA LEU A 43 16.51 -13.92 -11.29
C LEU A 43 15.11 -14.20 -10.72
N GLY A 44 14.69 -15.47 -10.68
CA GLY A 44 13.31 -15.87 -10.37
C GLY A 44 12.80 -15.30 -9.04
N VAL A 45 13.61 -15.36 -7.98
CA VAL A 45 13.26 -14.83 -6.66
C VAL A 45 13.00 -13.32 -6.72
N THR A 46 13.85 -12.58 -7.42
CA THR A 46 13.71 -11.13 -7.58
C THR A 46 12.47 -10.79 -8.40
N ILE A 47 12.18 -11.51 -9.48
CA ILE A 47 10.98 -11.31 -10.31
C ILE A 47 9.70 -11.51 -9.48
N VAL A 48 9.65 -12.57 -8.69
CA VAL A 48 8.52 -12.83 -7.77
C VAL A 48 8.44 -11.75 -6.70
N GLY A 49 9.58 -11.27 -6.18
CA GLY A 49 9.64 -10.14 -5.25
C GLY A 49 9.03 -8.86 -5.82
N VAL A 50 9.37 -8.50 -7.07
CA VAL A 50 8.77 -7.34 -7.76
C VAL A 50 7.25 -7.50 -7.86
N ARG A 51 6.77 -8.68 -8.24
CA ARG A 51 5.32 -8.97 -8.32
C ARG A 51 4.64 -8.86 -6.96
N PHE A 52 5.25 -9.43 -5.93
CA PHE A 52 4.75 -9.38 -4.57
C PHE A 52 4.59 -7.93 -4.09
N PHE A 53 5.64 -7.11 -4.17
CA PHE A 53 5.57 -5.71 -3.74
C PHE A 53 4.61 -4.88 -4.60
N GLY A 54 4.48 -5.18 -5.89
CA GLY A 54 3.49 -4.58 -6.78
C GLY A 54 2.06 -4.85 -6.32
N LEU A 55 1.74 -6.10 -5.98
CA LEU A 55 0.43 -6.50 -5.46
C LEU A 55 0.18 -5.92 -4.06
N SER A 56 1.15 -6.04 -3.14
CA SER A 56 1.04 -5.51 -1.78
C SER A 56 0.74 -4.02 -1.76
N ARG A 57 1.43 -3.23 -2.60
CA ARG A 57 1.15 -1.80 -2.77
C ARG A 57 -0.31 -1.53 -3.13
N GLY A 58 -0.88 -2.31 -4.06
CA GLY A 58 -2.28 -2.19 -4.47
C GLY A 58 -3.25 -2.55 -3.35
N VAL A 59 -3.01 -3.67 -2.68
CA VAL A 59 -3.83 -4.17 -1.57
C VAL A 59 -3.85 -3.18 -0.40
N PHE A 60 -2.68 -2.71 0.06
CA PHE A 60 -2.61 -1.78 1.19
C PHE A 60 -3.28 -0.45 0.88
N ARG A 61 -3.10 0.09 -0.35
CA ARG A 61 -3.76 1.32 -0.79
C ARG A 61 -5.28 1.18 -0.84
N TYR A 62 -5.78 0.00 -1.22
CA TYR A 62 -7.21 -0.25 -1.23
C TYR A 62 -7.78 -0.31 0.19
N LEU A 63 -7.12 -1.04 1.09
CA LEU A 63 -7.52 -1.12 2.50
C LEU A 63 -7.45 0.25 3.19
N GLU A 64 -6.40 1.04 2.92
CA GLU A 64 -6.26 2.42 3.41
C GLU A 64 -7.48 3.26 3.02
N ARG A 65 -7.86 3.22 1.73
CA ARG A 65 -9.04 3.95 1.24
C ARG A 65 -10.31 3.50 1.95
N LEU A 66 -10.50 2.21 2.18
CA LEU A 66 -11.69 1.70 2.88
C LEU A 66 -11.77 2.21 4.32
N ALA A 67 -10.65 2.16 5.06
CA ALA A 67 -10.58 2.66 6.44
C ALA A 67 -10.81 4.18 6.52
N ALA A 68 -10.20 4.94 5.61
CA ALA A 68 -10.38 6.39 5.51
C ALA A 68 -11.84 6.73 5.16
N HIS A 69 -12.44 6.00 4.23
CA HIS A 69 -13.81 6.26 3.79
C HIS A 69 -14.84 6.03 4.89
N ASN A 70 -14.72 4.92 5.64
CA ASN A 70 -15.57 4.67 6.81
C ASN A 70 -15.41 5.76 7.87
N THR A 71 -14.20 6.28 8.06
CA THR A 71 -13.95 7.41 8.98
C THR A 71 -14.65 8.68 8.51
N THR A 72 -14.51 9.03 7.22
CA THR A 72 -15.15 10.22 6.63
C THR A 72 -16.66 10.16 6.72
N PHE A 73 -17.30 9.02 6.41
CA PHE A 73 -18.75 8.90 6.51
C PHE A 73 -19.27 9.06 7.94
N ARG A 74 -18.56 8.53 8.94
CA ARG A 74 -18.94 8.69 10.35
C ARG A 74 -18.84 10.14 10.80
N VAL A 75 -17.82 10.87 10.34
CA VAL A 75 -17.67 12.31 10.61
C VAL A 75 -18.79 13.10 9.91
N LEU A 76 -19.05 12.83 8.64
CA LEU A 76 -20.09 13.49 7.86
C LEU A 76 -21.49 13.28 8.46
N ALA A 77 -21.79 12.07 8.91
CA ALA A 77 -23.07 11.75 9.57
C ALA A 77 -23.27 12.59 10.84
N ARG A 78 -22.23 12.74 11.66
CA ARG A 78 -22.28 13.58 12.87
C ARG A 78 -22.51 15.06 12.54
N ILE A 79 -21.81 15.57 11.54
CA ILE A 79 -21.96 16.97 11.10
C ILE A 79 -23.38 17.23 10.59
N ARG A 80 -23.95 16.30 9.80
CA ARG A 80 -25.33 16.41 9.33
C ARG A 80 -26.33 16.48 10.49
N VAL A 81 -26.22 15.59 11.47
CA VAL A 81 -27.13 15.61 12.63
C VAL A 81 -27.02 16.94 13.39
N TRP A 82 -25.80 17.42 13.63
CA TRP A 82 -25.58 18.69 14.32
C TRP A 82 -26.15 19.90 13.55
N PHE A 83 -26.08 19.89 12.22
CA PHE A 83 -26.53 21.01 11.40
C PHE A 83 -28.06 21.09 11.26
N TYR A 84 -28.77 19.96 11.31
CA TYR A 84 -30.23 19.89 11.17
C TYR A 84 -30.97 19.91 12.53
N GLN A 85 -30.23 19.96 13.64
CA GLN A 85 -30.77 20.25 14.97
C GLN A 85 -30.74 21.75 15.22
#